data_AF-W7ALK5-F1
#
_entry.id   AF-W7ALK5-F1
#
_cell.length_a   1.000
_cell.length_b   1.000
_cell.length_c   1.000
_cell.angle_alpha   90.00
_cell.angle_beta   90.00
_cell.angle_gamma   90.00
#
_symmetry.space_group_name_H-M   'P 1'
#
loop_
_entity.id
_entity.type
_entity.pdbx_description
1 polymer ?
#
loop_
_entity_poly.entity_id
_entity_poly.type
_entity_poly.pdbx_seq_one_letter_code
_entity_poly.pdbx_strand_id
1 'polypeptide(L)'
;MAKPNNNFTNLNEFYTRYIVNNNSYNEKIKGNDGPTYKAIIDTKKDLMNIKKITEFSYPFSILFVLYNGIKGNSLDCKIYPNYANNFAEQFEELSKDSNNIEGSLYNKMLSTLSDDYNNLKKIYNNKNSCNFPPLPEIKPKKNP
;
A
#
# COMPACT_ATOMS: atom_id res chain seq x y z
N MET A 1 34.62 -7.43 -10.69
CA MET A 1 33.15 -7.44 -10.84
C MET A 1 32.63 -6.08 -10.40
N ALA A 2 31.99 -5.31 -11.28
CA ALA A 2 31.39 -4.03 -10.90
C ALA A 2 30.22 -4.26 -9.95
N LYS A 3 30.17 -3.53 -8.83
CA LYS A 3 29.02 -3.56 -7.93
C LYS A 3 27.80 -3.01 -8.69
N PRO A 4 26.64 -3.68 -8.65
CA PRO A 4 25.43 -3.12 -9.24
C PRO A 4 25.11 -1.79 -8.55
N ASN A 5 24.88 -0.76 -9.35
CA ASN A 5 24.44 0.53 -8.84
C ASN A 5 22.98 0.37 -8.43
N ASN A 6 22.72 0.27 -7.13
CA ASN A 6 21.42 -0.15 -6.57
C ASN A 6 20.44 1.01 -6.33
N ASN A 7 20.75 2.21 -6.82
CA ASN A 7 19.90 3.38 -6.66
C ASN A 7 18.90 3.46 -7.83
N PHE A 8 17.86 2.62 -7.79
CA PHE A 8 16.74 2.72 -8.73
C PHE A 8 15.77 3.79 -8.25
N THR A 9 15.66 4.86 -9.02
CA THR A 9 14.59 5.87 -8.84
C THR A 9 13.32 5.47 -9.59
N ASN A 10 13.37 4.42 -10.41
CA ASN A 10 12.28 3.95 -11.26
C ASN A 10 12.06 2.44 -11.11
N LEU A 11 10.86 2.06 -10.65
CA LEU A 11 10.47 0.65 -10.48
C LEU A 11 10.43 -0.13 -11.80
N ASN A 12 10.10 0.52 -12.93
CA ASN A 12 10.13 -0.14 -14.24
C ASN A 12 11.56 -0.50 -14.66
N GLU A 13 12.54 0.33 -14.33
CA GLU A 13 13.94 0.05 -14.61
C GLU A 13 14.40 -1.16 -13.78
N PHE A 14 14.09 -1.16 -12.48
CA PHE A 14 14.37 -2.29 -11.60
C PHE A 14 13.72 -3.58 -12.13
N TYR A 15 12.43 -3.53 -12.49
CA TYR A 15 11.71 -4.66 -13.03
C TYR A 15 12.38 -5.21 -14.30
N THR A 16 12.69 -4.32 -15.25
CA THR A 16 13.31 -4.71 -16.52
C THR A 16 14.69 -5.34 -16.31
N ARG A 17 15.49 -4.79 -15.40
CA ARG A 17 16.88 -5.20 -15.20
C ARG A 17 17.04 -6.46 -14.37
N TYR A 18 16.19 -6.66 -13.35
CA TYR A 18 16.37 -7.74 -12.38
C TYR A 18 15.28 -8.80 -12.37
N ILE A 19 14.12 -8.54 -12.98
CA ILE A 19 12.99 -9.47 -12.98
C ILE A 19 12.81 -10.13 -14.34
N VAL A 20 12.80 -9.36 -15.43
CA VAL A 20 12.46 -9.86 -16.77
C VAL A 20 13.31 -11.06 -17.21
N ASN A 21 14.63 -10.99 -17.00
CA ASN A 21 15.58 -12.03 -17.45
C ASN A 21 16.05 -12.95 -16.31
N ASN A 22 15.45 -12.86 -15.14
CA ASN A 22 15.86 -13.65 -13.99
C ASN A 22 14.99 -14.91 -13.88
N ASN A 23 15.62 -16.07 -14.13
CA ASN A 23 14.97 -17.37 -14.17
C ASN A 23 14.26 -17.74 -12.87
N SER A 24 14.72 -17.25 -11.72
CA SER A 24 14.05 -17.50 -10.44
C SER A 24 12.62 -16.93 -10.41
N TYR A 25 12.32 -15.88 -11.18
CA TYR A 25 10.96 -15.34 -11.27
C TYR A 25 10.06 -16.11 -12.24
N ASN A 26 10.61 -17.03 -13.03
CA ASN A 26 9.83 -17.95 -13.87
C ASN A 26 9.38 -19.20 -13.11
N GLU A 27 9.81 -19.36 -11.85
CA GLU A 27 9.32 -20.42 -10.97
C GLU A 27 7.87 -20.18 -10.56
N LYS A 28 7.11 -21.27 -10.38
CA LYS A 28 5.70 -21.24 -9.98
C LYS A 28 5.58 -21.20 -8.46
N ILE A 29 4.66 -20.39 -7.93
CA ILE A 29 4.50 -20.19 -6.47
C ILE A 29 4.04 -21.47 -5.74
N LYS A 30 3.27 -22.33 -6.42
CA LYS A 30 2.85 -23.65 -5.94
C LYS A 30 3.04 -24.61 -7.12
N GLY A 31 3.66 -25.77 -6.88
CA GLY A 31 4.16 -26.70 -7.91
C GLY A 31 3.26 -26.89 -9.13
N ASN A 32 3.91 -27.06 -10.29
CA ASN A 32 3.45 -27.23 -11.69
C ASN A 32 2.21 -26.51 -12.23
N ASP A 33 1.25 -26.01 -11.44
CA ASP A 33 -0.02 -25.45 -11.95
C ASP A 33 -0.27 -24.00 -11.52
N GLY A 34 0.55 -23.44 -10.61
CA GLY A 34 0.46 -22.03 -10.20
C GLY A 34 1.01 -21.04 -11.24
N PRO A 35 0.63 -19.75 -11.17
CA PRO A 35 1.30 -18.71 -11.94
C PRO A 35 2.77 -18.58 -11.49
N THR A 36 3.60 -18.07 -12.38
CA THR A 36 4.99 -17.71 -12.04
C THR A 36 5.01 -16.45 -11.18
N TYR A 37 6.09 -16.26 -10.40
CA TYR A 37 6.30 -15.01 -9.66
C TYR A 37 6.24 -13.80 -10.60
N LYS A 38 6.86 -13.92 -11.79
CA LYS A 38 6.83 -12.89 -12.82
C LYS A 38 5.41 -12.59 -13.29
N ALA A 39 4.60 -13.61 -13.56
CA ALA A 39 3.22 -13.43 -14.01
C ALA A 39 2.39 -12.66 -12.99
N ILE A 40 2.58 -12.92 -11.68
CA ILE A 40 1.90 -12.17 -10.62
C ILE A 40 2.36 -10.71 -10.60
N ILE A 41 3.67 -10.46 -10.66
CA ILE A 41 4.22 -9.10 -10.69
C ILE A 41 3.71 -8.33 -11.91
N ASP A 42 3.62 -8.98 -13.08
CA ASP A 42 3.09 -8.40 -14.32
C ASP A 42 1.64 -7.91 -14.15
N THR A 43 0.81 -8.58 -13.33
CA THR A 43 -0.56 -8.09 -13.03
C THR A 43 -0.60 -6.78 -12.24
N LYS A 44 0.53 -6.39 -11.63
CA LYS A 44 0.68 -5.17 -10.82
C LYS A 44 1.61 -4.15 -11.45
N LYS A 45 2.05 -4.39 -12.69
CA LYS A 45 3.01 -3.55 -13.40
C LYS A 45 2.56 -2.11 -13.54
N ASP A 46 1.26 -1.88 -13.70
CA ASP A 46 0.69 -0.53 -13.80
C ASP A 46 0.98 0.31 -12.55
N LEU A 47 1.07 -0.30 -11.37
CA LEU A 47 1.41 0.41 -10.12
C LEU A 47 2.85 0.96 -10.15
N MET A 48 3.75 0.33 -10.90
CA MET A 48 5.14 0.80 -11.05
C MET A 48 5.23 2.14 -11.79
N ASN A 49 4.18 2.53 -12.53
CA ASN A 49 4.11 3.81 -13.23
C ASN A 49 3.70 4.97 -12.32
N ILE A 50 3.31 4.71 -11.08
CA ILE A 50 2.92 5.74 -10.13
C ILE A 50 4.17 6.45 -9.62
N LYS A 51 4.40 7.69 -10.08
CA LYS A 51 5.56 8.52 -9.70
C LYS A 51 5.77 8.65 -8.18
N LYS A 52 4.69 8.63 -7.42
CA LYS A 52 4.66 8.89 -5.97
C LYS A 52 4.29 7.66 -5.14
N ILE A 53 4.48 6.45 -5.68
CA ILE A 53 4.13 5.21 -4.97
C ILE A 53 4.80 5.08 -3.59
N THR A 54 6.00 5.64 -3.44
CA THR A 54 6.74 5.65 -2.17
C THR A 54 6.04 6.45 -1.08
N GLU A 55 5.24 7.46 -1.43
CA GLU A 55 4.48 8.26 -0.46
C GLU A 55 3.41 7.42 0.27
N PHE A 56 2.94 6.32 -0.35
CA PHE A 56 2.02 5.37 0.27
C PHE A 56 2.69 4.38 1.23
N SER A 57 4.03 4.26 1.19
CA SER A 57 4.75 3.22 1.95
C SER A 57 4.64 3.43 3.45
N TYR A 58 4.72 4.68 3.91
CA TYR A 58 4.61 5.00 5.33
C TYR A 58 3.19 4.79 5.87
N PRO A 59 2.12 5.33 5.26
CA PRO A 59 0.74 5.03 5.67
C PRO A 59 0.41 3.54 5.63
N PHE A 60 0.88 2.83 4.61
CA PHE A 60 0.72 1.38 4.53
C PHE A 60 1.42 0.65 5.69
N SER A 61 2.62 1.09 6.08
CA SER A 61 3.35 0.51 7.22
C SER A 61 2.57 0.66 8.52
N ILE A 62 1.90 1.80 8.73
CA ILE A 62 1.06 2.04 9.90
C ILE A 62 -0.14 1.07 9.89
N LEU A 63 -0.84 0.94 8.76
CA LEU A 63 -1.93 -0.03 8.62
C LEU A 63 -1.48 -1.46 8.92
N PHE A 64 -0.31 -1.86 8.40
CA PHE A 64 0.26 -3.18 8.65
C PHE A 64 0.52 -3.42 10.15
N VAL A 65 1.08 -2.44 10.86
CA VAL A 65 1.30 -2.53 12.32
C VAL A 65 -0.04 -2.72 13.05
N LEU A 66 -1.06 -1.95 12.70
CA LEU A 66 -2.39 -2.05 13.31
C LEU A 66 -3.03 -3.43 13.06
N TYR A 67 -2.97 -3.94 11.83
CA TYR A 67 -3.49 -5.28 11.51
C TYR A 67 -2.75 -6.40 12.26
N ASN A 68 -1.42 -6.28 12.42
CA ASN A 68 -0.67 -7.25 13.23
C ASN A 68 -1.06 -7.21 14.70
N GLY A 69 -1.34 -6.01 15.25
CA GLY A 69 -1.86 -5.86 16.60
C GLY A 69 -3.19 -6.61 16.81
N ILE A 70 -4.09 -6.56 15.82
CA ILE A 70 -5.33 -7.36 15.84
C ILE A 70 -5.02 -8.85 15.87
N LYS A 71 -4.12 -9.33 15.00
CA LYS A 71 -3.80 -10.75 14.86
C LYS A 71 -3.18 -11.33 16.12
N GLY A 72 -2.34 -10.55 16.80
CA GLY A 72 -1.71 -10.94 18.07
C GLY A 72 -2.66 -10.90 19.27
N ASN A 73 -3.93 -10.52 19.11
CA ASN A 73 -4.87 -10.18 20.20
C ASN A 73 -4.29 -9.16 21.20
N SER A 74 -3.30 -8.36 20.78
CA SER A 74 -2.56 -7.42 21.63
C SER A 74 -3.16 -6.01 21.52
N LEU A 75 -4.48 -5.92 21.52
CA LEU A 75 -5.25 -4.70 21.25
C LEU A 75 -5.14 -3.69 22.40
N ASP A 76 -4.01 -2.99 22.47
CA ASP A 76 -3.76 -1.92 23.45
C ASP A 76 -4.33 -0.58 22.95
N CYS A 77 -5.49 -0.19 23.50
CA CYS A 77 -6.13 1.08 23.19
C CYS A 77 -5.39 2.30 23.76
N LYS A 78 -4.26 2.15 24.47
CA LYS A 78 -3.38 3.28 24.84
C LYS A 78 -2.40 3.63 23.74
N ILE A 79 -2.00 2.65 22.93
CA ILE A 79 -0.94 2.80 21.92
C ILE A 79 -1.54 2.98 20.52
N TYR A 80 -2.48 2.12 20.12
CA TYR A 80 -2.95 2.08 18.73
C TYR A 80 -3.72 3.31 18.24
N PRO A 81 -4.48 4.05 19.07
CA PRO A 81 -5.08 5.30 18.62
C PRO A 81 -4.06 6.32 18.11
N ASN A 82 -2.84 6.36 18.65
CA ASN A 82 -1.79 7.26 18.15
C ASN A 82 -1.35 6.89 16.73
N TYR A 83 -1.22 5.60 16.44
CA TYR A 83 -0.95 5.12 15.09
C TYR A 83 -2.12 5.42 14.14
N ALA A 84 -3.36 5.22 14.58
CA ALA A 84 -4.53 5.54 13.77
C ALA A 84 -4.68 7.04 13.47
N ASN A 85 -4.37 7.90 14.44
CA ASN A 85 -4.31 9.36 14.26
C ASN A 85 -3.23 9.75 13.25
N ASN A 86 -2.00 9.24 13.40
CA ASN A 86 -0.93 9.49 12.45
C ASN A 86 -1.30 8.98 11.04
N PHE A 87 -1.94 7.81 10.92
CA PHE A 87 -2.46 7.35 9.64
C PHE A 87 -3.45 8.35 9.03
N ALA A 88 -4.41 8.86 9.80
CA ALA A 88 -5.41 9.80 9.30
C ALA A 88 -4.79 11.12 8.83
N GLU A 89 -3.80 11.64 9.57
CA GLU A 89 -3.03 12.85 9.18
C GLU A 89 -2.28 12.62 7.86
N GLN A 90 -1.53 11.53 7.74
CA GLN A 90 -0.79 11.20 6.51
C GLN A 90 -1.73 10.95 5.33
N PHE A 91 -2.87 10.30 5.58
CA PHE A 91 -3.90 10.09 4.57
C PHE A 91 -4.50 11.40 4.08
N GLU A 92 -4.73 12.37 4.98
CA GLU A 92 -5.20 13.70 4.62
C GLU A 92 -4.21 14.39 3.66
N GLU A 93 -2.92 14.34 3.95
CA GLU A 93 -1.87 14.88 3.08
C GLU A 93 -1.89 14.23 1.69
N LEU A 94 -1.94 12.89 1.64
CA LEU A 94 -2.02 12.15 0.37
C LEU A 94 -3.29 12.51 -0.42
N SER A 95 -4.41 12.76 0.25
CA SER A 95 -5.68 13.09 -0.40
C SER A 95 -5.70 14.44 -1.10
N LYS A 96 -4.83 15.36 -0.67
CA LYS A 96 -4.67 16.72 -1.23
C LYS A 96 -3.71 16.77 -2.42
N ASP A 97 -3.02 15.67 -2.72
CA ASP A 97 -2.04 15.61 -3.79
C ASP A 97 -2.67 15.90 -5.16
N SER A 98 -1.92 16.57 -6.04
CA SER A 98 -2.40 16.96 -7.36
C SER A 98 -2.66 15.77 -8.29
N ASN A 99 -2.07 14.61 -8.01
CA ASN A 99 -2.30 13.36 -8.73
C ASN A 99 -3.56 12.61 -8.25
N ASN A 100 -4.24 13.06 -7.19
CA ASN A 100 -5.54 12.53 -6.78
C ASN A 100 -6.64 12.97 -7.76
N ILE A 101 -6.58 12.43 -8.96
CA ILE A 101 -7.53 12.65 -10.05
C ILE A 101 -8.44 11.42 -10.13
N GLU A 102 -9.74 11.65 -10.29
CA GLU A 102 -10.75 10.59 -10.33
C GLU A 102 -10.39 9.49 -11.34
N GLY A 103 -10.37 8.23 -10.89
CA GLY A 103 -10.05 7.08 -11.75
C GLY A 103 -8.56 6.86 -12.05
N SER A 104 -7.68 7.79 -11.67
CA SER A 104 -6.23 7.61 -11.77
C SER A 104 -5.73 6.47 -10.89
N LEU A 105 -4.56 5.92 -11.20
CA LEU A 105 -3.92 4.88 -10.38
C LEU A 105 -3.61 5.38 -8.96
N TYR A 106 -3.22 6.65 -8.81
CA TYR A 106 -2.99 7.27 -7.50
C TYR A 106 -4.29 7.30 -6.68
N ASN A 107 -5.39 7.76 -7.28
CA ASN A 107 -6.70 7.77 -6.65
C ASN A 107 -7.16 6.35 -6.27
N LYS A 108 -6.94 5.34 -7.13
CA LYS A 108 -7.23 3.94 -6.81
C LYS A 108 -6.42 3.41 -5.61
N MET A 109 -5.14 3.75 -5.50
CA MET A 109 -4.32 3.38 -4.34
C MET A 109 -4.84 4.06 -3.07
N LEU A 110 -5.18 5.34 -3.14
CA LEU A 110 -5.73 6.09 -2.02
C LEU A 110 -7.07 5.49 -1.55
N SER A 111 -7.97 5.17 -2.47
CA SER A 111 -9.23 4.48 -2.16
C SER A 111 -9.00 3.13 -1.50
N THR A 112 -8.02 2.34 -1.99
CA THR A 112 -7.67 1.05 -1.38
C THR A 112 -7.20 1.22 0.08
N LEU A 113 -6.32 2.18 0.35
CA LEU A 113 -5.89 2.49 1.72
C LEU A 113 -7.05 2.92 2.62
N SER A 114 -7.97 3.72 2.09
CA SER A 114 -9.16 4.18 2.81
C SER A 114 -10.06 3.00 3.20
N ASP A 115 -10.34 2.13 2.24
CA ASP A 115 -11.17 0.94 2.45
C ASP A 115 -10.55 0.00 3.49
N ASP A 116 -9.24 -0.25 3.39
CA ASP A 116 -8.51 -1.08 4.33
C ASP A 116 -8.52 -0.51 5.75
N TYR A 117 -8.35 0.81 5.90
CA TYR A 117 -8.45 1.48 7.20
C TYR A 117 -9.87 1.42 7.77
N ASN A 118 -10.89 1.65 6.94
CA ASN A 118 -12.29 1.59 7.37
C ASN A 118 -12.67 0.18 7.83
N ASN A 119 -12.17 -0.85 7.14
CA ASN A 119 -12.33 -2.24 7.56
C ASN A 119 -11.61 -2.53 8.89
N LEU A 120 -10.37 -2.07 9.03
CA LEU A 120 -9.62 -2.15 10.28
C LEU A 120 -10.37 -1.50 11.45
N LYS A 121 -10.85 -0.27 11.26
CA LYS A 121 -11.62 0.49 12.25
C LYS A 121 -12.88 -0.27 12.70
N LYS A 122 -13.62 -0.88 11.77
CA LYS A 122 -14.78 -1.73 12.10
C LYS A 122 -14.38 -2.91 13.01
N ILE A 123 -13.26 -3.57 12.73
CA ILE A 123 -12.76 -4.67 13.56
C ILE A 123 -12.41 -4.20 14.97
N TYR A 124 -11.72 -3.06 15.10
CA TYR A 124 -11.35 -2.49 16.41
C TYR A 124 -12.57 -2.08 17.23
N ASN A 125 -13.57 -1.45 16.59
CA ASN A 125 -14.83 -1.07 17.24
C ASN A 125 -15.57 -2.29 17.82
N ASN A 126 -15.57 -3.42 17.09
CA ASN A 126 -16.24 -4.64 17.52
C ASN A 126 -15.49 -5.38 18.65
N LYS A 127 -14.17 -5.25 18.75
CA LYS A 127 -13.36 -6.00 19.73
C LYS A 127 -13.17 -5.25 21.05
N ASN A 128 -12.63 -4.04 21.01
CA ASN A 128 -12.13 -3.33 22.20
C ASN A 128 -12.57 -1.86 22.29
N SER A 129 -13.43 -1.39 21.38
CA SER A 129 -13.91 0.01 21.33
C SER A 129 -12.80 1.06 21.34
N CYS A 130 -11.61 0.77 20.79
CA CYS A 130 -10.58 1.80 20.62
C CYS A 130 -11.11 2.87 19.64
N ASN A 131 -11.20 4.12 20.09
CA ASN A 131 -11.71 5.22 19.26
C ASN A 131 -10.70 5.62 18.18
N PHE A 132 -10.83 5.04 16.99
CA PHE A 132 -10.04 5.43 15.83
C PHE A 132 -10.71 6.60 15.10
N PRO A 133 -9.95 7.62 14.68
CA PRO A 133 -10.51 8.78 14.00
C PRO A 133 -11.16 8.37 12.67
N PRO A 134 -12.18 9.09 12.19
CA PRO A 134 -12.61 8.97 10.80
C PRO A 134 -11.51 9.48 9.86
N LEU A 135 -11.55 9.02 8.61
CA LEU A 135 -10.73 9.63 7.56
C LEU A 135 -11.42 10.88 7.02
N PRO A 136 -10.65 11.86 6.52
CA PRO A 136 -11.21 12.97 5.76
C PRO A 136 -11.90 12.45 4.49
N GLU A 137 -12.89 13.20 4.03
CA GLU A 137 -13.60 12.91 2.79
C GLU A 137 -12.64 13.06 1.59
N ILE A 138 -12.52 12.03 0.76
CA ILE A 138 -11.70 12.07 -0.45
C ILE A 138 -12.45 12.90 -1.50
N LYS A 139 -11.87 14.04 -1.91
CA LYS A 139 -12.39 14.87 -2.99
C LYS A 139 -11.43 14.83 -4.17
N PRO A 140 -11.49 13.79 -5.02
CA PRO A 140 -10.61 13.72 -6.17
C PRO A 140 -10.93 14.85 -7.15
N LYS A 141 -9.91 15.32 -7.85
CA LYS A 141 -10.10 16.26 -8.96
C LYS A 141 -10.81 15.53 -10.09
N LYS A 142 -11.80 16.17 -10.71
CA LYS A 142 -12.44 15.64 -11.91
C LYS A 142 -11.43 15.55 -13.04
N ASN A 143 -11.53 14.51 -13.86
CA ASN A 143 -10.78 14.49 -15.11
C ASN A 143 -11.20 15.69 -15.98
N PRO A 144 -10.25 16.45 -16.53
CA PRO A 144 -10.54 17.49 -17.51
C PRO A 144 -11.15 16.92 -18.79
#